data_AF-A0A926B644-F1
#
_entry.id   AF-A0A926B644-F1
#
_cell.length_a   1.000
_cell.length_b   1.000
_cell.length_c   1.000
_cell.angle_alpha   90.00
_cell.angle_beta   90.00
_cell.angle_gamma   90.00
#
_symmetry.space_group_name_H-M   'P 1'
#
loop_
_entity.id
_entity.type
_entity.pdbx_description
1 polymer ?
#
loop_
_entity_poly.entity_id
_entity_poly.type
_entity_poly.pdbx_seq_one_letter_code
_entity_poly.pdbx_strand_id
1 'polypeptide(L)'
;MTLRRFCTYAFCLALTAYVPSVAQDDVNSVVLQPRVLTPAEFLTSKSVGDNGRIALPGQISTRSSAEQDSAYAQALALKIPSSTRFATSLMESSIALRFRAELQRQPSIWEQINNTMNIPPEILEPSPQERAQYQLTIANAMYVPGVLLFPMGTGNAMVNLGDIARIFGFGEDVSPIIRYVVDETIEVEIVVYSTQAMVIKTVFSGIQAPGTYTITWDGREQNGKTATAGEYIAEVRLGGERLMRKRITWKGR
;
A
#
# COMPACT_ATOMS: atom_id res chain seq x y z
N MET A 1 15.90 45.56 -31.47
CA MET A 1 15.52 44.92 -30.19
C MET A 1 14.75 43.64 -30.49
N THR A 2 15.46 42.59 -30.94
CA THR A 2 14.85 41.36 -31.49
C THR A 2 15.77 40.15 -31.25
N LEU A 3 16.29 40.01 -30.02
CA LEU A 3 17.24 38.93 -29.67
C LEU A 3 16.68 37.88 -28.70
N ARG A 4 15.36 37.80 -28.52
CA ARG A 4 14.75 36.90 -27.51
C ARG A 4 13.83 35.80 -28.05
N ARG A 5 13.70 35.64 -29.37
CA ARG A 5 12.82 34.60 -29.98
C ARG A 5 13.56 33.49 -30.73
N PHE A 6 14.88 33.55 -30.88
CA PHE A 6 15.67 32.50 -31.53
C PHE A 6 16.18 31.40 -30.60
N CYS A 7 16.18 31.63 -29.27
CA CYS A 7 16.71 30.65 -28.31
C CYS A 7 15.79 29.44 -28.06
N THR A 8 14.50 29.51 -28.39
CA THR A 8 13.57 28.40 -28.16
C THR A 8 13.51 27.39 -29.30
N TYR A 9 13.94 27.75 -30.52
CA TYR A 9 13.93 26.82 -31.66
C TYR A 9 15.21 26.00 -31.80
N ALA A 10 16.34 26.48 -31.28
CA ALA A 10 17.61 25.75 -31.33
C ALA A 10 17.67 24.56 -30.34
N PHE A 11 16.91 24.63 -29.23
CA PHE A 11 16.89 23.55 -28.24
C PHE A 11 16.00 22.37 -28.65
N CYS A 12 14.98 22.57 -29.50
CA CYS A 12 14.12 21.49 -30.00
C CYS A 12 14.72 20.75 -31.21
N LEU A 13 15.67 21.35 -31.94
CA LEU A 13 16.28 20.75 -33.13
C LEU A 13 17.50 19.86 -32.81
N ALA A 14 18.08 19.99 -31.62
CA ALA A 14 19.18 19.12 -31.18
C ALA A 14 18.72 17.78 -30.59
N LEU A 15 17.43 17.61 -30.29
CA LEU A 15 16.88 16.35 -29.77
C LEU A 15 16.40 15.38 -30.86
N THR A 16 16.31 15.82 -32.12
CA THR A 16 15.70 15.05 -33.21
C THR A 16 16.70 14.33 -34.13
N ALA A 17 18.01 14.51 -33.93
CA ALA A 17 19.04 13.92 -34.78
C ALA A 17 19.54 12.52 -34.34
N TYR A 18 18.99 11.95 -33.28
CA TYR A 18 19.32 10.58 -32.81
C TYR A 18 18.04 9.77 -32.56
N VAL A 19 17.18 9.70 -33.57
CA VAL A 19 16.17 8.64 -33.66
C VAL A 19 16.82 7.51 -34.47
N PRO A 20 17.05 6.31 -33.91
CA PRO A 20 17.40 5.18 -34.75
C PRO A 20 16.25 5.00 -35.75
N SER A 21 16.59 4.90 -37.04
CA SER A 21 15.64 4.54 -38.08
C SER A 21 14.96 3.23 -37.68
N VAL A 22 13.76 3.33 -37.12
CA VAL A 22 12.85 2.21 -36.95
C VAL A 22 12.43 1.83 -38.35
N ALA A 23 13.00 0.72 -38.84
CA ALA A 23 12.54 0.08 -40.05
C ALA A 23 11.04 -0.21 -39.86
N GLN A 24 10.24 0.41 -40.72
CA GLN A 24 8.81 0.16 -40.81
C GLN A 24 8.66 -1.17 -41.54
N ASP A 25 8.68 -2.26 -40.77
CA ASP A 25 8.40 -3.60 -41.29
C ASP A 25 6.96 -4.00 -41.01
N ASP A 26 6.41 -4.64 -42.04
CA ASP A 26 5.04 -5.09 -42.21
C ASP A 26 4.47 -5.88 -41.04
N VAL A 27 3.14 -5.85 -40.99
CA VAL A 27 2.24 -6.69 -40.21
C VAL A 27 2.70 -8.15 -40.22
N ASN A 28 3.46 -8.58 -39.19
CA ASN A 28 3.36 -9.89 -38.52
C ASN A 28 4.42 -10.07 -37.42
N SER A 29 3.93 -10.41 -36.22
CA SER A 29 4.67 -10.89 -35.04
C SER A 29 5.47 -9.87 -34.22
N VAL A 30 5.00 -9.64 -32.99
CA VAL A 30 5.67 -8.89 -31.90
C VAL A 30 6.94 -9.62 -31.38
N VAL A 31 7.26 -10.80 -31.93
CA VAL A 31 8.34 -11.68 -31.48
C VAL A 31 9.20 -12.12 -32.67
N LEU A 32 9.87 -11.18 -33.33
CA LEU A 32 11.02 -11.52 -34.17
C LEU A 32 12.23 -10.77 -33.61
N GLN A 33 13.11 -11.51 -32.93
CA GLN A 33 14.42 -10.97 -32.58
C GLN A 33 15.18 -10.71 -33.89
N PRO A 34 15.77 -9.51 -34.06
CA PRO A 34 16.58 -9.22 -35.24
C PRO A 34 17.72 -10.25 -35.34
N ARG A 35 17.95 -10.77 -36.55
CA ARG A 35 18.99 -11.78 -36.80
C ARG A 35 20.36 -11.24 -36.36
N VAL A 36 21.02 -11.95 -35.45
CA VAL A 36 22.40 -11.64 -35.03
C VAL A 36 23.36 -12.01 -36.15
N LEU A 37 24.07 -11.03 -36.71
CA LEU A 37 25.11 -11.26 -37.71
C LEU A 37 26.38 -11.79 -37.04
N THR A 38 27.03 -12.79 -37.64
CA THR A 38 28.35 -13.24 -37.16
C THR A 38 29.42 -12.18 -37.45
N PRO A 39 30.56 -12.15 -36.71
CA PRO A 39 31.62 -11.18 -36.97
C PRO A 39 32.13 -11.20 -38.43
N ALA A 40 32.21 -12.39 -39.04
CA ALA A 40 32.61 -12.55 -40.44
C ALA A 40 31.56 -12.00 -41.42
N GLU A 41 30.27 -12.24 -41.16
CA GLU A 41 29.17 -11.68 -41.96
C GLU A 41 29.06 -10.16 -41.78
N PHE A 42 29.27 -9.61 -40.58
CA PHE A 42 29.28 -8.17 -40.33
C PHE A 42 30.36 -7.48 -41.16
N LEU A 43 31.57 -8.05 -41.20
CA LEU A 43 32.70 -7.52 -41.96
C LEU A 43 32.50 -7.61 -43.48
N THR A 44 31.74 -8.59 -43.97
CA THR A 44 31.59 -8.88 -45.41
C THR A 44 30.26 -8.45 -46.01
N SER A 45 29.23 -8.23 -45.19
CA SER A 45 27.89 -7.87 -45.65
C SER A 45 27.91 -6.54 -46.40
N LYS A 46 27.35 -6.53 -47.61
CA LYS A 46 27.14 -5.32 -48.43
C LYS A 46 25.83 -4.60 -48.13
N SER A 47 24.99 -5.17 -47.25
CA SER A 47 23.64 -4.69 -46.93
C SER A 47 23.58 -3.71 -45.76
N VAL A 48 24.69 -3.52 -45.03
CA VAL A 48 24.80 -2.43 -44.06
C VAL A 48 25.25 -1.21 -44.85
N GLY A 49 24.33 -0.26 -45.06
CA GLY A 49 24.63 1.02 -45.68
C GLY A 49 25.84 1.68 -45.02
N ASP A 50 26.53 2.53 -45.77
CA ASP A 50 27.82 3.18 -45.47
C ASP A 50 27.98 3.77 -44.06
N ASN A 51 26.86 3.96 -43.35
CA ASN A 51 26.76 4.51 -42.00
C ASN A 51 27.07 3.52 -40.85
N GLY A 52 27.42 2.26 -41.12
CA GLY A 52 27.52 1.24 -40.07
C GLY A 52 28.75 0.31 -40.11
N ARG A 53 29.61 0.41 -41.13
CA ARG A 53 30.84 -0.41 -41.17
C ARG A 53 31.94 0.26 -40.34
N ILE A 54 32.69 -0.52 -39.57
CA ILE A 54 34.00 -0.10 -39.10
C ILE A 54 34.85 0.04 -40.37
N ALA A 55 35.11 1.28 -40.76
CA ALA A 55 35.83 1.53 -41.99
C ALA A 55 37.25 0.95 -41.90
N LEU A 56 37.61 0.17 -42.91
CA LEU A 56 38.96 -0.35 -43.05
C LEU A 56 39.93 0.83 -43.30
N PRO A 57 41.15 0.80 -42.74
CA PRO A 57 42.14 1.83 -42.98
C PRO A 57 42.34 2.07 -44.49
N GLY A 58 42.12 3.31 -44.96
CA GLY A 58 42.27 3.71 -46.36
C GLY A 58 41.00 3.70 -47.23
N GLN A 59 39.85 3.23 -46.72
CA GLN A 59 38.58 3.22 -47.48
C GLN A 59 37.66 4.42 -47.20
N ILE A 60 38.02 5.30 -46.26
CA ILE A 60 37.17 6.42 -45.85
C ILE A 60 37.43 7.63 -46.75
N SER A 61 36.42 8.07 -47.48
CA SER A 61 36.41 9.37 -48.20
C SER A 61 35.49 10.41 -47.55
N THR A 62 35.03 10.18 -46.31
CA THR A 62 34.15 11.14 -45.61
C THR A 62 34.90 12.44 -45.38
N ARG A 63 34.35 13.55 -45.88
CA ARG A 63 34.84 14.90 -45.54
C ARG A 63 34.62 15.14 -44.05
N SER A 64 35.65 15.60 -43.35
CA SER A 64 35.52 16.10 -41.99
C SER A 64 34.44 17.19 -41.94
N SER A 65 33.65 17.21 -40.86
CA SER A 65 32.72 18.31 -40.63
C SER A 65 33.46 19.57 -40.17
N ALA A 66 32.87 20.74 -40.37
CA ALA A 66 33.48 22.01 -39.92
C ALA A 66 33.69 22.05 -38.41
N GLU A 67 32.82 21.38 -37.65
CA GLU A 67 32.92 21.21 -36.20
C GLU A 67 34.09 20.29 -35.83
N GLN A 68 34.30 19.19 -36.56
CA GLN A 68 35.43 18.28 -36.35
C GLN A 68 36.77 18.98 -36.60
N ASP A 69 36.86 19.77 -37.67
CA ASP A 69 38.05 20.55 -38.00
C ASP A 69 38.33 21.63 -36.94
N SER A 70 37.27 22.31 -36.46
CA SER A 70 37.37 23.32 -35.39
C SER A 70 37.82 22.70 -34.07
N ALA A 71 37.25 21.55 -33.69
CA ALA A 71 37.64 20.81 -32.49
C ALA A 71 39.09 20.31 -32.60
N TYR A 72 39.51 19.83 -33.78
CA TYR A 72 40.88 19.40 -34.03
C TYR A 72 41.87 20.57 -33.90
N ALA A 73 41.56 21.73 -34.48
CA ALA A 73 42.39 22.93 -34.36
C ALA A 73 42.51 23.43 -32.91
N GLN A 74 41.39 23.47 -32.17
CA GLN A 74 41.41 23.79 -30.72
C GLN A 74 42.27 22.79 -29.95
N ALA A 75 42.14 21.51 -30.28
CA ALA A 75 42.90 20.47 -29.62
C ALA A 75 44.40 20.59 -29.95
N LEU A 76 44.81 20.92 -31.18
CA LEU A 76 46.21 21.22 -31.53
C LEU A 76 46.78 22.42 -30.78
N ALA A 77 45.96 23.42 -30.45
CA ALA A 77 46.37 24.59 -29.67
C ALA A 77 46.68 24.24 -28.20
N LEU A 78 46.16 23.12 -27.68
CA LEU A 78 46.47 22.64 -26.34
C LEU A 78 47.91 22.11 -26.31
N LYS A 79 48.75 22.67 -25.43
CA LYS A 79 50.14 22.25 -25.20
C LYS A 79 50.24 20.99 -24.33
N ILE A 80 49.46 19.97 -24.67
CA ILE A 80 49.40 18.69 -23.95
C ILE A 80 50.22 17.66 -24.75
N PRO A 81 51.10 16.86 -24.10
CA PRO A 81 51.81 15.78 -24.76
C PRO A 81 50.88 14.80 -25.49
N SER A 82 51.33 14.26 -26.63
CA SER A 82 50.52 13.31 -27.42
C SER A 82 50.14 12.05 -26.63
N SER A 83 51.02 11.59 -25.74
CA SER A 83 50.78 10.41 -24.89
C SER A 83 49.61 10.60 -23.93
N THR A 84 49.50 11.76 -23.30
CA THR A 84 48.40 12.06 -22.37
C THR A 84 47.08 12.27 -23.11
N ARG A 85 47.09 12.90 -24.29
CA ARG A 85 45.90 13.01 -25.14
C ARG A 85 45.36 11.65 -25.56
N PHE A 86 46.26 10.75 -25.98
CA PHE A 86 45.90 9.39 -26.34
C PHE A 86 45.34 8.62 -25.15
N ALA A 87 45.98 8.71 -23.98
CA ALA A 87 45.51 8.07 -22.76
C ALA A 87 44.09 8.54 -22.37
N THR A 88 43.83 9.85 -22.42
CA THR A 88 42.49 10.40 -22.12
C THR A 88 41.44 9.92 -23.13
N SER A 89 41.75 9.96 -24.43
CA SER A 89 40.83 9.48 -25.47
C SER A 89 40.52 7.98 -25.36
N LEU A 90 41.51 7.17 -24.97
CA LEU A 90 41.29 5.76 -24.65
C LEU A 90 40.37 5.58 -23.44
N MET A 91 40.55 6.36 -22.37
CA MET A 91 39.65 6.29 -21.21
C MET A 91 38.22 6.66 -21.59
N GLU A 92 38.02 7.77 -22.30
CA GLU A 92 36.69 8.21 -22.76
C GLU A 92 36.01 7.17 -23.67
N SER A 93 36.76 6.65 -24.65
CA SER A 93 36.23 5.62 -25.55
C SER A 93 35.93 4.30 -24.83
N SER A 94 36.72 3.92 -23.83
CA SER A 94 36.46 2.71 -23.04
C SER A 94 35.13 2.78 -22.27
N ILE A 95 34.78 3.96 -21.75
CA ILE A 95 33.51 4.19 -21.06
C ILE A 95 32.35 4.08 -22.07
N ALA A 96 32.48 4.73 -23.23
CA ALA A 96 31.49 4.66 -24.29
C ALA A 96 31.28 3.23 -24.80
N LEU A 97 32.35 2.43 -24.93
CA LEU A 97 32.28 1.03 -25.34
C LEU A 97 31.59 0.15 -24.30
N ARG A 98 31.89 0.32 -23.01
CA ARG A 98 31.20 -0.41 -21.93
C ARG A 98 29.71 -0.10 -21.91
N PHE A 99 29.35 1.17 -22.03
CA PHE A 99 27.95 1.59 -22.07
C PHE A 99 27.21 1.00 -23.28
N ARG A 100 27.84 1.01 -24.48
CA ARG A 100 27.27 0.35 -25.66
C ARG A 100 27.13 -1.14 -25.49
N ALA A 101 28.12 -1.81 -24.91
CA ALA A 101 28.08 -3.25 -24.67
C ALA A 101 26.92 -3.62 -23.73
N GLU A 102 26.63 -2.80 -22.73
CA GLU A 102 25.50 -3.00 -21.83
C GLU A 102 24.15 -2.78 -22.54
N LEU A 103 24.04 -1.73 -23.36
CA LEU A 103 22.82 -1.46 -24.15
C LEU A 103 22.53 -2.54 -25.21
N GLN A 104 23.57 -3.13 -25.79
CA GLN A 104 23.45 -4.19 -26.78
C GLN A 104 23.40 -5.58 -26.15
N ARG A 105 23.56 -5.69 -24.83
CA ARG A 105 23.49 -6.96 -24.13
C ARG A 105 22.08 -7.53 -24.27
N GLN A 106 21.99 -8.77 -24.69
CA GLN A 106 20.71 -9.48 -24.67
C GLN A 106 20.31 -9.69 -23.20
N PRO A 107 19.13 -9.23 -22.76
CA PRO A 107 18.68 -9.43 -21.38
C PRO A 107 18.52 -10.93 -21.13
N SER A 108 18.90 -11.37 -19.93
CA SER A 108 18.74 -12.77 -19.54
C SER A 108 17.25 -13.16 -19.51
N ILE A 109 16.95 -14.45 -19.65
CA ILE A 109 15.57 -14.96 -19.58
C ILE A 109 14.89 -14.52 -18.26
N TRP A 110 15.63 -14.49 -17.15
CA TRP A 110 15.11 -14.04 -15.86
C TRP A 110 14.87 -12.53 -15.79
N GLU A 111 15.73 -11.71 -16.39
CA GLU A 111 15.49 -10.26 -16.52
C GLU A 111 14.25 -9.98 -17.36
N GLN A 112 14.05 -10.75 -18.44
CA GLN A 112 12.84 -10.64 -19.27
C GLN A 112 11.59 -11.03 -18.46
N ILE A 113 11.62 -12.16 -17.74
CA ILE A 113 10.50 -12.59 -16.88
C ILE A 113 10.19 -11.54 -15.82
N ASN A 114 11.18 -11.00 -15.10
CA ASN A 114 10.96 -9.96 -14.09
C ASN A 114 10.37 -8.68 -14.68
N ASN A 115 10.84 -8.25 -15.85
CA ASN A 115 10.31 -7.07 -16.53
C ASN A 115 8.87 -7.29 -17.01
N THR A 116 8.52 -8.50 -17.46
CA THR A 116 7.15 -8.86 -17.86
C THR A 116 6.21 -9.07 -16.67
N MET A 117 6.72 -9.56 -15.54
CA MET A 117 5.94 -9.77 -14.31
C MET A 117 5.85 -8.54 -13.41
N ASN A 118 6.41 -7.40 -13.83
CA ASN A 118 6.21 -6.13 -13.14
C ASN A 118 4.79 -5.62 -13.41
N ILE A 119 3.81 -6.24 -12.74
CA ILE A 119 2.40 -5.83 -12.78
C ILE A 119 2.31 -4.51 -12.00
N PRO A 120 2.00 -3.38 -12.67
CA PRO A 120 1.77 -2.12 -11.99
C PRO A 120 0.68 -2.30 -10.93
N PRO A 121 0.84 -1.75 -9.70
CA PRO A 121 -0.19 -1.82 -8.68
C PRO A 121 -1.53 -1.23 -9.15
N GLU A 122 -1.51 -0.34 -10.14
CA GLU A 122 -2.71 0.23 -10.78
C GLU A 122 -3.57 -0.83 -11.51
N ILE A 123 -3.00 -1.94 -11.97
CA ILE A 123 -3.77 -3.07 -12.56
C ILE A 123 -4.49 -3.89 -11.48
N LEU A 124 -3.98 -3.87 -10.24
CA LEU A 124 -4.61 -4.55 -9.11
C LEU A 124 -5.75 -3.73 -8.49
N GLU A 125 -5.84 -2.44 -8.84
CA GLU A 125 -6.94 -1.61 -8.40
C GLU A 125 -8.22 -2.00 -9.15
N PRO A 126 -9.34 -2.23 -8.43
CA PRO A 126 -10.60 -2.56 -9.08
C PRO A 126 -11.07 -1.38 -9.93
N SER A 127 -11.51 -1.70 -11.15
CA SER A 127 -12.06 -0.71 -12.07
C SER A 127 -13.29 0.01 -11.47
N PRO A 128 -13.62 1.23 -11.94
CA PRO A 128 -14.83 1.93 -11.49
C PRO A 128 -16.11 1.11 -11.70
N GLN A 129 -16.16 0.30 -12.75
CA GLN A 129 -17.29 -0.59 -13.05
C GLN A 129 -17.40 -1.71 -12.02
N GLU A 130 -16.29 -2.37 -11.67
CA GLU A 130 -16.27 -3.41 -10.63
C GLU A 130 -16.66 -2.87 -9.26
N ARG A 131 -16.18 -1.67 -8.91
CA ARG A 131 -16.57 -1.01 -7.66
C ARG A 131 -18.08 -0.74 -7.60
N ALA A 132 -18.66 -0.24 -8.69
CA ALA A 132 -20.10 -0.02 -8.78
C ALA A 132 -20.89 -1.34 -8.72
N GLN A 133 -20.44 -2.37 -9.45
CA GLN A 133 -21.06 -3.69 -9.44
C GLN A 133 -21.01 -4.32 -8.04
N TYR A 134 -19.88 -4.20 -7.35
CA TYR A 134 -19.71 -4.68 -5.97
C TYR A 134 -20.69 -3.99 -5.02
N GLN A 135 -20.86 -2.67 -5.13
CA GLN A 135 -21.85 -1.93 -4.35
C GLN A 135 -23.28 -2.39 -4.62
N LEU A 136 -23.65 -2.61 -5.88
CA LEU A 136 -24.95 -3.16 -6.25
C LEU A 136 -25.17 -4.56 -5.67
N THR A 137 -24.12 -5.37 -5.64
CA THR A 137 -24.18 -6.72 -5.08
C THR A 137 -24.44 -6.67 -3.57
N ILE A 138 -23.77 -5.79 -2.84
CA ILE A 138 -24.04 -5.54 -1.42
C ILE A 138 -25.47 -5.04 -1.21
N ALA A 139 -25.92 -4.06 -2.00
CA ALA A 139 -27.26 -3.52 -1.91
C ALA A 139 -28.34 -4.60 -2.12
N ASN A 140 -28.17 -5.44 -3.13
CA ASN A 140 -29.08 -6.56 -3.41
C ASN A 140 -29.01 -7.63 -2.32
N ALA A 141 -27.83 -7.91 -1.75
CA ALA A 141 -27.69 -8.88 -0.66
C ALA A 141 -28.30 -8.38 0.66
N MET A 142 -28.35 -7.07 0.88
CA MET A 142 -29.05 -6.48 2.03
C MET A 142 -30.56 -6.33 1.82
N TYR A 143 -31.06 -6.49 0.59
CA TYR A 143 -32.48 -6.37 0.30
C TYR A 143 -33.27 -7.55 0.88
N VAL A 144 -34.19 -7.26 1.79
CA VAL A 144 -35.16 -8.21 2.33
C VAL A 144 -36.55 -7.83 1.86
N PRO A 145 -37.24 -8.66 1.05
CA PRO A 145 -38.59 -8.39 0.57
C PRO A 145 -39.57 -8.11 1.72
N GLY A 146 -40.37 -7.05 1.61
CA GLY A 146 -41.38 -6.68 2.60
C GLY A 146 -40.86 -5.95 3.84
N VAL A 147 -39.55 -5.80 4.00
CA VAL A 147 -38.95 -4.96 5.04
C VAL A 147 -38.58 -3.61 4.42
N LEU A 148 -39.18 -2.52 4.92
CA LEU A 148 -38.80 -1.17 4.53
C LEU A 148 -37.39 -0.87 5.07
N LEU A 149 -36.38 -1.15 4.25
CA LEU A 149 -35.05 -0.62 4.46
C LEU A 149 -35.12 0.87 4.11
N PHE A 150 -34.98 1.74 5.11
CA PHE A 150 -34.90 3.19 4.91
C PHE A 150 -33.85 3.53 3.82
N PRO A 151 -34.04 4.62 3.05
CA PRO A 151 -33.37 4.80 1.77
C PRO A 151 -31.85 4.71 1.90
N MET A 152 -31.25 4.02 0.92
CA MET A 152 -29.80 3.85 0.75
C MET A 152 -29.13 5.22 0.61
N GLY A 153 -28.71 5.76 1.75
CA GLY A 153 -28.14 7.10 1.87
C GLY A 153 -28.31 7.61 3.29
N THR A 154 -27.31 7.34 4.15
CA THR A 154 -27.17 7.94 5.49
C THR A 154 -28.04 7.37 6.63
N GLY A 155 -28.80 6.29 6.42
CA GLY A 155 -29.78 5.81 7.41
C GLY A 155 -29.69 4.35 7.89
N ASN A 156 -28.77 3.54 7.37
CA ASN A 156 -28.61 2.18 7.86
C ASN A 156 -27.98 2.22 9.25
N ALA A 157 -28.79 2.12 10.30
CA ALA A 157 -28.28 1.91 11.65
C ALA A 157 -27.51 0.59 11.65
N MET A 158 -26.18 0.68 11.58
CA MET A 158 -25.30 -0.47 11.81
C MET A 158 -25.42 -0.80 13.30
N VAL A 159 -26.43 -1.59 13.65
CA VAL A 159 -26.63 -2.03 15.04
C VAL A 159 -25.58 -3.09 15.33
N ASN A 160 -24.83 -2.92 16.42
CA ASN A 160 -23.85 -3.92 16.83
C ASN A 160 -24.57 -5.22 17.20
N LEU A 161 -24.01 -6.37 16.81
CA LEU A 161 -24.58 -7.68 17.12
C LEU A 161 -24.79 -7.89 18.64
N GLY A 162 -23.94 -7.29 19.48
CA GLY A 162 -24.11 -7.30 20.93
C GLY A 162 -25.33 -6.53 21.42
N ASP A 163 -25.72 -5.44 20.74
CA ASP A 163 -26.93 -4.69 21.08
C ASP A 163 -28.19 -5.47 20.67
N ILE A 164 -28.14 -6.14 19.52
CA ILE A 164 -29.19 -7.07 19.06
C ILE A 164 -29.35 -8.21 20.05
N ALA A 165 -28.25 -8.83 20.49
CA ALA A 165 -28.27 -9.92 21.45
C ALA A 165 -28.93 -9.52 22.78
N ARG A 166 -28.69 -8.29 23.28
CA ARG A 166 -29.36 -7.78 24.49
C ARG A 166 -30.89 -7.64 24.31
N ILE A 167 -31.35 -7.23 23.13
CA ILE A 167 -32.79 -7.11 22.83
C ILE A 167 -33.46 -8.49 22.83
N PHE A 168 -32.81 -9.49 22.23
CA PHE A 168 -33.37 -10.85 22.11
C PHE A 168 -33.05 -11.77 23.30
N GLY A 169 -32.43 -11.26 24.36
CA GLY A 169 -32.14 -12.03 25.58
C GLY A 169 -30.97 -13.01 25.47
N PHE A 170 -30.21 -12.98 24.38
CA PHE A 170 -28.97 -13.76 24.21
C PHE A 170 -27.73 -13.01 24.70
N GLY A 171 -27.85 -11.71 24.98
CA GLY A 171 -26.79 -10.86 25.50
C GLY A 171 -26.82 -10.82 27.04
N GLU A 172 -25.67 -11.05 27.66
CA GLU A 172 -25.50 -10.85 29.10
C GLU A 172 -25.56 -9.35 29.45
N ASP A 173 -26.34 -8.99 30.48
CA ASP A 173 -26.31 -7.64 31.06
C ASP A 173 -25.07 -7.49 31.95
N VAL A 174 -24.08 -6.74 31.46
CA VAL A 174 -22.82 -6.45 32.18
C VAL A 174 -22.80 -5.05 32.82
N SER A 175 -23.96 -4.40 32.96
CA SER A 175 -24.05 -3.08 33.60
C SER A 175 -23.80 -3.14 35.11
N PRO A 176 -23.34 -2.03 35.74
CA PRO A 176 -23.13 -1.96 37.19
C PRO A 176 -24.44 -1.94 38.01
N ILE A 177 -25.59 -2.16 37.37
CA ILE A 177 -26.91 -2.20 37.99
C ILE A 177 -27.23 -3.64 38.42
N ILE A 178 -27.24 -3.90 39.71
CA ILE A 178 -27.48 -5.21 40.30
C ILE A 178 -28.96 -5.28 40.71
N ARG A 179 -29.72 -6.17 40.08
CA ARG A 179 -31.13 -6.42 40.41
C ARG A 179 -31.26 -7.79 41.05
N TYR A 180 -31.99 -7.87 42.15
CA TYR A 180 -32.23 -9.11 42.87
C TYR A 180 -33.60 -9.07 43.57
N VAL A 181 -34.12 -10.25 43.90
CA VAL A 181 -35.40 -10.42 44.58
C VAL A 181 -35.14 -11.08 45.92
N VAL A 182 -35.78 -10.53 46.95
CA VAL A 182 -35.79 -11.02 48.32
C VAL A 182 -37.19 -11.59 48.56
N ASP A 183 -37.30 -12.87 48.88
CA ASP A 183 -38.62 -13.53 49.04
C ASP A 183 -39.12 -13.53 50.49
N GLU A 184 -38.21 -13.44 51.45
CA GLU A 184 -38.47 -13.39 52.89
C GLU A 184 -37.50 -12.41 53.58
N THR A 185 -37.83 -11.94 54.79
CA THR A 185 -36.96 -11.00 55.51
C THR A 185 -35.64 -11.68 55.87
N ILE A 186 -34.55 -11.30 55.21
CA ILE A 186 -33.25 -11.96 55.33
C ILE A 186 -32.09 -10.95 55.28
N GLU A 187 -30.93 -11.38 55.79
CA GLU A 187 -29.69 -10.63 55.63
C GLU A 187 -29.22 -10.69 54.17
N VAL A 188 -28.87 -9.52 53.62
CA VAL A 188 -28.37 -9.37 52.26
C VAL A 188 -26.99 -8.73 52.29
N GLU A 189 -26.02 -9.37 51.65
CA GLU A 189 -24.68 -8.83 51.46
C GLU A 189 -24.35 -8.76 49.97
N ILE A 190 -23.89 -7.60 49.50
CA ILE A 190 -23.49 -7.38 48.10
C ILE A 190 -22.05 -6.94 48.07
N VAL A 191 -21.19 -7.79 47.52
CA VAL A 191 -19.75 -7.57 47.43
C VAL A 191 -19.31 -7.56 45.98
N VAL A 192 -18.55 -6.54 45.58
CA VAL A 192 -17.93 -6.47 44.26
C VAL A 192 -16.48 -6.93 44.37
N TYR A 193 -16.12 -7.89 43.52
CA TYR A 193 -14.81 -8.51 43.42
C TYR A 193 -14.12 -8.14 42.10
N SER A 194 -12.79 -8.09 42.12
CA SER A 194 -11.98 -8.09 40.90
C SER A 194 -11.93 -9.49 40.27
N THR A 195 -11.43 -9.59 39.05
CA THR A 195 -11.15 -10.88 38.38
C THR A 195 -10.17 -11.77 39.14
N GLN A 196 -9.37 -11.19 40.04
CA GLN A 196 -8.44 -11.91 40.92
C GLN A 196 -9.08 -12.31 42.26
N ALA A 197 -10.42 -12.24 42.36
CA ALA A 197 -11.18 -12.51 43.57
C ALA A 197 -10.85 -11.59 44.77
N MET A 198 -10.27 -10.41 44.51
CA MET A 198 -10.02 -9.41 45.55
C MET A 198 -11.27 -8.57 45.78
N VAL A 199 -11.64 -8.36 47.05
CA VAL A 199 -12.77 -7.48 47.41
C VAL A 199 -12.43 -6.04 47.03
N ILE A 200 -13.25 -5.43 46.19
CA ILE A 200 -13.13 -4.04 45.77
C ILE A 200 -13.97 -3.13 46.66
N LYS A 201 -15.23 -3.52 46.90
CA LYS A 201 -16.17 -2.77 47.74
C LYS A 201 -17.34 -3.65 48.17
N THR A 202 -17.75 -3.52 49.43
CA THR A 202 -19.07 -4.00 49.87
C THR A 202 -20.08 -2.89 49.60
N VAL A 203 -20.98 -3.12 48.66
CA VAL A 203 -21.94 -2.11 48.19
C VAL A 203 -23.15 -2.02 49.11
N PHE A 204 -23.54 -3.15 49.71
CA PHE A 204 -24.63 -3.22 50.68
C PHE A 204 -24.41 -4.36 51.66
N SER A 205 -24.79 -4.16 52.92
CA SER A 205 -24.85 -5.19 53.95
C SER A 205 -25.95 -4.81 54.94
N GLY A 206 -26.93 -5.70 55.16
CA GLY A 206 -28.02 -5.49 56.12
C GLY A 206 -29.25 -6.33 55.84
N ILE A 207 -30.27 -6.21 56.68
CA ILE A 207 -31.52 -6.97 56.57
C ILE A 207 -32.48 -6.26 55.62
N GLN A 208 -33.10 -7.00 54.69
CA GLN A 208 -34.13 -6.50 53.79
C GLN A 208 -35.39 -7.34 53.88
N ALA A 209 -36.55 -6.68 53.76
CA ALA A 209 -37.87 -7.32 53.71
C ALA A 209 -38.13 -7.91 52.30
N PRO A 210 -39.20 -8.71 52.12
CA PRO A 210 -39.54 -9.22 50.80
C PRO A 210 -39.79 -8.11 49.78
N GLY A 211 -39.18 -8.21 48.60
CA GLY A 211 -39.29 -7.20 47.55
C GLY A 211 -38.27 -7.35 46.43
N THR A 212 -38.42 -6.53 45.39
CA THR A 212 -37.42 -6.41 44.31
C THR A 212 -36.55 -5.19 44.58
N TYR A 213 -35.23 -5.40 44.60
CA TYR A 213 -34.25 -4.37 44.89
C TYR A 213 -33.33 -4.14 43.70
N THR A 214 -32.89 -2.88 43.55
CA THR A 214 -31.93 -2.47 42.53
C THR A 214 -30.86 -1.63 43.20
N ILE A 215 -29.60 -2.05 43.05
CA ILE A 215 -28.43 -1.37 43.61
C ILE A 215 -27.43 -1.14 42.48
N THR A 216 -26.93 0.08 42.37
CA THR A 216 -25.94 0.44 41.35
C THR A 216 -24.58 0.64 41.99
N TRP A 217 -23.56 -0.07 41.53
CA TRP A 217 -22.19 0.21 41.93
C TRP A 217 -21.68 1.48 41.23
N ASP A 218 -21.15 2.40 42.02
CA ASP A 218 -20.64 3.70 41.58
C ASP A 218 -19.23 3.62 40.97
N GLY A 219 -18.65 2.43 40.88
CA GLY A 219 -17.30 2.21 40.37
C GLY A 219 -16.20 2.73 41.29
N ARG A 220 -16.49 2.87 42.58
CA ARG A 220 -15.50 3.23 43.61
C ARG A 220 -15.06 2.01 44.39
N GLU A 221 -13.81 2.02 44.83
CA GLU A 221 -13.27 1.08 45.80
C GLU A 221 -13.66 1.49 47.23
N GLN A 222 -13.39 0.60 48.20
CA GLN A 222 -13.63 0.85 49.63
C GLN A 222 -12.90 2.10 50.15
N ASN A 223 -11.73 2.41 49.59
CA ASN A 223 -10.90 3.57 49.96
C ASN A 223 -11.38 4.90 49.30
N GLY A 224 -12.48 4.88 48.54
CA GLY A 224 -13.05 6.03 47.84
C GLY A 224 -12.39 6.36 46.49
N LYS A 225 -11.29 5.69 46.11
CA LYS A 225 -10.67 5.81 44.78
C LYS A 225 -11.59 5.21 43.70
N THR A 226 -11.41 5.67 42.47
CA THR A 226 -12.10 5.11 41.32
C THR A 226 -11.48 3.76 40.97
N ALA A 227 -12.32 2.74 40.78
CA ALA A 227 -11.91 1.44 40.29
C ALA A 227 -11.40 1.56 38.85
N THR A 228 -10.39 0.75 38.52
CA THR A 228 -9.79 0.71 37.18
C THR A 228 -10.82 0.26 36.13
N ALA A 229 -10.64 0.66 34.88
CA ALA A 229 -11.48 0.12 33.80
C ALA A 229 -11.17 -1.37 33.63
N GLY A 230 -12.21 -2.22 33.62
CA GLY A 230 -12.04 -3.67 33.58
C GLY A 230 -13.29 -4.45 33.93
N GLU A 231 -13.10 -5.74 34.13
CA GLU A 231 -14.14 -6.69 34.50
C GLU A 231 -14.17 -6.89 36.02
N TYR A 232 -15.38 -7.01 36.55
CA TYR A 232 -15.67 -7.21 37.96
C TYR A 232 -16.81 -8.22 38.12
N ILE A 233 -16.94 -8.79 39.32
CA ILE A 233 -18.01 -9.72 39.66
C ILE A 233 -18.73 -9.18 40.89
N ALA A 234 -20.01 -8.91 40.77
CA ALA A 234 -20.88 -8.67 41.92
C ALA A 234 -21.42 -10.01 42.42
N GLU A 235 -21.24 -10.26 43.71
CA GLU A 235 -21.82 -11.39 44.43
C GLU A 235 -22.90 -10.87 45.38
N VAL A 236 -24.12 -11.35 45.22
CA VAL A 236 -25.26 -11.06 46.09
C VAL A 236 -25.53 -12.32 46.91
N ARG A 237 -25.36 -12.20 48.22
CA ARG A 237 -25.64 -13.24 49.21
C ARG A 237 -26.95 -12.89 49.90
N LEU A 238 -27.89 -13.83 49.88
CA LEU A 238 -29.18 -13.75 50.54
C LEU A 238 -29.18 -14.82 51.63
N GLY A 239 -28.90 -14.42 52.87
CA GLY A 239 -28.65 -15.33 53.99
C GLY A 239 -27.44 -16.25 53.75
N GLY A 240 -27.57 -17.53 54.10
CA GLY A 240 -26.49 -18.52 54.01
C GLY A 240 -26.49 -19.43 52.79
N GLU A 241 -27.60 -19.52 52.04
CA GLU A 241 -27.79 -20.57 51.01
C GLU A 241 -27.95 -20.02 49.59
N ARG A 242 -28.38 -18.77 49.44
CA ARG A 242 -28.72 -18.19 48.14
C ARG A 242 -27.62 -17.23 47.68
N LEU A 243 -26.99 -17.59 46.56
CA LEU A 243 -25.91 -16.84 45.94
C LEU A 243 -26.26 -16.49 44.49
N MET A 244 -26.18 -15.22 44.16
CA MET A 244 -26.26 -14.74 42.77
C MET A 244 -24.97 -14.05 42.39
N ARG A 245 -24.46 -14.34 41.19
CA ARG A 245 -23.28 -13.68 40.63
C ARG A 245 -23.65 -12.96 39.35
N LYS A 246 -23.13 -11.75 39.19
CA LYS A 246 -23.28 -10.93 37.99
C LYS A 246 -21.93 -10.39 37.55
N ARG A 247 -21.61 -10.54 36.26
CA ARG A 247 -20.44 -9.88 35.67
C ARG A 247 -20.73 -8.40 35.43
N ILE A 248 -19.74 -7.55 35.68
CA ILE A 248 -19.83 -6.11 35.48
C ILE A 248 -18.62 -5.65 34.67
N THR A 249 -18.86 -4.94 33.57
CA THR A 249 -17.81 -4.23 32.83
C THR A 249 -17.81 -2.76 33.25
N TRP A 250 -16.74 -2.30 33.89
CA TRP A 250 -16.55 -0.90 34.25
C TRP A 250 -15.65 -0.21 33.22
N LYS A 251 -16.08 0.93 32.68
CA LYS A 251 -15.36 1.65 31.62
C LYS A 251 -14.37 2.71 32.13
N GLY A 252 -14.27 2.90 33.44
CA GLY A 252 -13.58 4.08 34.01
C GLY A 252 -14.37 5.35 33.72
N ARG A 253 -14.12 6.41 34.49
CA ARG A 253 -14.70 7.73 34.28
C ARG A 253 -13.60 8.76 34.13
#